data_AF-A0A954NWN2-F1
#
_entry.id   AF-A0A954NWN2-F1
#
_cell.length_a   1.000
_cell.length_b   1.000
_cell.length_c   1.000
_cell.angle_alpha   90.00
_cell.angle_beta   90.00
_cell.angle_gamma   90.00
#
_symmetry.space_group_name_H-M   'P 1'
#
loop_
_entity.id
_entity.type
_entity.pdbx_description
1 polymer ?
#
loop_
_entity_poly.entity_id
_entity_poly.type
_entity_poly.pdbx_seq_one_letter_code
_entity_poly.pdbx_strand_id
1 'polypeptide(L)' 'VWTAELLNTAIESVVDLVSPDEHELARISKDVASGGVLIAAVVALAVGMIVFGPRLWGLIN' A
#
# COMPACT_ATOMS: atom_id res chain seq x y z
N VAL A 1 5.48 3.23 -2.73
CA VAL A 1 4.53 2.11 -2.91
C VAL A 1 5.26 0.77 -2.81
N TRP A 2 6.26 0.49 -3.67
CA TRP A 2 7.06 -0.73 -3.62
C TRP A 2 7.61 -1.12 -2.24
N THR A 3 8.17 -0.18 -1.47
CA THR A 3 8.61 -0.47 -0.10
C THR A 3 7.47 -0.91 0.81
N ALA A 4 6.29 -0.29 0.70
CA ALA A 4 5.12 -0.68 1.48
C ALA A 4 4.61 -2.06 1.06
N GLU A 5 4.66 -2.38 -0.23
CA GLU A 5 4.26 -3.68 -0.77
C GLU A 5 5.19 -4.81 -0.29
N LEU A 6 6.51 -4.58 -0.33
CA LEU A 6 7.49 -5.52 0.23
C LEU A 6 7.28 -5.73 1.74
N LEU A 7 6.94 -4.69 2.48
CA LEU A 7 6.60 -4.81 3.90
C LEU A 7 5.30 -5.58 4.11
N ASN A 8 4.27 -5.36 3.29
CA ASN A 8 3.02 -6.12 3.34
C ASN A 8 3.28 -7.62 3.14
N THR A 9 4.05 -7.99 2.11
CA THR A 9 4.43 -9.38 1.85
C THR A 9 5.27 -9.99 2.96
N ALA A 10 6.18 -9.21 3.56
CA ALA A 10 6.98 -9.68 4.70
C ALA A 10 6.09 -9.97 5.92
N ILE A 11 5.15 -9.08 6.24
CA ILE A 11 4.19 -9.28 7.34
C ILE A 11 3.31 -10.50 7.05
N GLU A 12 2.77 -10.62 5.84
CA GLU A 12 1.94 -11.75 5.43
C GLU A 12 2.69 -13.08 5.60
N SER A 13 3.93 -13.15 5.13
CA SER A 13 4.79 -14.34 5.26
C SER A 13 5.08 -14.71 6.71
N VAL A 14 5.29 -13.73 7.59
CA VAL A 14 5.49 -13.97 9.03
C VAL A 14 4.20 -14.44 9.69
N VAL A 15 3.06 -13.85 9.36
CA VAL A 15 1.76 -14.25 9.90
C VAL A 15 1.43 -15.68 9.46
N ASP A 16 1.67 -16.05 8.20
CA ASP A 16 1.46 -17.40 7.69
C ASP A 16 2.36 -18.44 8.37
N LEU A 17 3.59 -18.04 8.72
CA LEU A 17 4.51 -18.91 9.43
C LEU A 17 4.09 -19.15 10.90
N VAL A 18 3.59 -18.11 11.58
CA VAL A 18 3.27 -18.14 13.01
C VAL A 18 1.83 -18.59 13.28
N SER A 19 0.92 -18.41 12.33
CA SER A 19 -0.51 -18.77 12.42
C SER A 19 -0.95 -19.53 11.17
N PRO A 20 -0.65 -20.85 11.09
CA PRO A 20 -1.01 -21.68 9.94
C PRO A 20 -2.52 -21.88 9.78
N ASP A 21 -3.26 -21.83 10.91
CA ASP A 21 -4.71 -21.89 10.95
C ASP A 21 -5.31 -20.47 10.91
N GLU A 22 -6.52 -20.32 10.35
CA GLU A 22 -7.17 -19.01 10.30
C GLU A 22 -7.49 -18.49 11.72
N HIS A 23 -6.85 -17.38 12.07
CA HIS A 23 -7.11 -16.62 13.28
C HIS A 23 -7.61 -15.22 12.94
N GLU A 24 -8.60 -14.73 13.69
CA GLU A 24 -9.20 -13.41 13.46
C GLU A 24 -8.17 -12.27 13.54
N LEU A 25 -7.24 -12.35 14.50
CA LEU A 25 -6.13 -11.40 14.62
C LEU A 25 -5.14 -11.47 13.45
N ALA A 26 -4.89 -12.67 12.90
CA ALA A 26 -4.04 -12.85 11.73
C ALA A 26 -4.68 -12.18 10.51
N ARG A 27 -6.00 -12.32 10.34
CA ARG A 27 -6.76 -11.66 9.28
C ARG A 27 -6.70 -10.14 9.39
N ILE A 28 -6.95 -9.60 10.59
CA ILE A 28 -6.84 -8.16 10.85
C ILE A 28 -5.43 -7.64 10.56
N SER A 29 -4.39 -8.37 10.94
CA SER A 29 -3.00 -7.99 10.66
C SER A 29 -2.74 -7.83 9.15
N LYS A 30 -3.19 -8.79 8.34
CA LYS A 30 -3.07 -8.74 6.87
C LYS A 30 -3.90 -7.61 6.26
N ASP A 31 -5.10 -7.39 6.76
CA ASP A 31 -5.99 -6.30 6.31
C ASP A 31 -5.37 -4.92 6.58
N VAL A 32 -4.73 -4.73 7.75
CA VAL A 32 -4.03 -3.49 8.08
C VAL A 32 -2.81 -3.28 7.20
N ALA A 33 -2.03 -4.34 6.95
CA ALA A 33 -0.84 -4.26 6.11
C ALA A 33 -1.19 -3.84 4.66
N SER A 34 -2.21 -4.46 4.06
CA SER A 34 -2.70 -4.09 2.72
C SER A 34 -3.34 -2.68 2.69
N GLY A 35 -4.03 -2.28 3.77
CA GLY A 35 -4.52 -0.91 3.94
C GLY A 35 -3.39 0.13 3.93
N GLY A 36 -2.24 -0.19 4.54
CA GLY A 36 -1.04 0.66 4.49
C GLY A 36 -0.51 0.85 3.07
N VAL A 37 -0.51 -0.21 2.25
CA VAL A 37 -0.12 -0.13 0.83
C VAL A 37 -1.06 0.79 0.05
N LEU A 38 -2.37 0.69 0.28
CA LEU A 38 -3.37 1.54 -0.37
C LEU A 38 -3.14 3.02 -0.05
N ILE A 39 -2.92 3.36 1.23
CA ILE A 39 -2.63 4.74 1.64
C ILE A 39 -1.35 5.23 0.94
N ALA A 40 -0.29 4.42 0.91
CA ALA A 40 0.95 4.78 0.24
C ALA A 40 0.75 5.02 -1.28
N ALA A 41 -0.12 4.25 -1.94
CA ALA A 41 -0.47 4.42 -3.34
C ALA A 41 -1.25 5.71 -3.60
N VAL A 42 -2.25 6.01 -2.77
CA VAL A 42 -3.03 7.25 -2.86
C VAL A 42 -2.15 8.49 -2.66
N VAL A 43 -1.25 8.45 -1.67
CA VAL A 43 -0.30 9.55 -1.44
C VAL A 43 0.65 9.72 -2.62
N ALA A 44 1.17 8.63 -3.18
CA ALA A 44 2.03 8.70 -4.36
C ALA A 44 1.30 9.34 -5.56
N LEU A 45 0.03 8.99 -5.77
CA LEU A 45 -0.82 9.59 -6.81
C LEU A 45 -1.08 11.08 -6.55
N ALA A 46 -1.40 11.45 -5.30
CA ALA A 46 -1.59 12.85 -4.91
C ALA A 46 -0.34 13.70 -5.16
N VAL A 47 0.83 13.23 -4.75
CA VAL A 47 2.12 13.90 -5.00
C VAL A 47 2.38 14.01 -6.50
N GLY A 48 2.14 12.94 -7.27
CA GLY A 48 2.27 12.96 -8.72
C GLY A 48 1.38 14.02 -9.38
N MET A 49 0.12 14.14 -8.95
CA MET A 49 -0.79 15.19 -9.45
C MET A 49 -0.32 16.59 -9.08
N ILE A 50 0.21 16.82 -7.88
CA ILE A 50 0.71 18.14 -7.48
C ILE A 50 1.93 18.54 -8.31
N VAL A 51 2.86 17.61 -8.53
CA VAL A 51 4.11 17.89 -9.25
C VAL A 51 3.89 18.01 -10.76
N PHE A 52 3.16 17.06 -11.35
CA PHE A 52 3.00 16.98 -12.81
C PHE A 52 1.71 17.60 -13.32
N GLY A 53 0.69 17.75 -12.50
CA GLY A 53 -0.62 18.27 -12.89
C GLY A 53 -0.58 19.63 -13.57
N PRO A 54 0.11 20.66 -13.02
CA PRO A 54 0.19 21.98 -13.66
C PRO A 54 0.83 21.92 -15.05
N ARG A 55 1.88 21.10 -15.20
CA ARG A 55 2.61 20.97 -16.45
C ARG A 55 1.82 20.18 -17.49
N LEU A 56 1.12 19.14 -17.09
CA LEU A 56 0.23 18.37 -17.98
C LEU A 56 -0.97 19.21 -18.43
N TRP A 57 -1.57 19.99 -17.52
CA TRP A 57 -2.68 20.88 -17.86
C TRP A 57 -2.27 21.93 -18.90
N GLY A 58 -1.10 22.55 -18.73
CA GLY A 58 -0.55 23.50 -19.70
C GLY A 58 -0.09 22.91 -21.03
N LEU A 59 -0.07 21.58 -21.20
CA LEU A 59 0.17 20.94 -22.50
C LEU A 59 -1.13 20.69 -23.27
N ILE A 60 -2.26 20.62 -22.56
CA ILE A 60 -3.58 20.30 -23.13
C ILE A 60 -4.36 21.59 -23.46
N ASN A 61 -4.05 22.69 -22.77
CA ASN A 61 -4.67 24.01 -22.95
C ASN A 61 -3.69 25.01 -23.56
#